data_AF-A0A2N6C5S1-F1
#
_entry.id   AF-A0A2N6C5S1-F1
#
_cell.length_a   1.000
_cell.length_b   1.000
_cell.length_c   1.000
_cell.angle_alpha   90.00
_cell.angle_beta   90.00
_cell.angle_gamma   90.00
#
_symmetry.space_group_name_H-M   'P 1'
#
loop_
_entity.id
_entity.type
_entity.pdbx_description
1 polymer ?
#
loop_
_entity_poly.entity_id
_entity_poly.type
_entity_poly.pdbx_seq_one_letter_code
_entity_poly.pdbx_strand_id
1 'polypeptide(L)'
;MTHYLIFLALIPIASFQLCRMFAPGRLWLWTGLTVGAVIAPVSQGLVEYTMIPLIGGMLGLMGAIFNMIHGSVGYFLLAACDIFQPGAVLDGSQLTMMNLVNGAIWTIYYGLVGYRIDVKAARKTSAKYVVVGAAKLKHGEEF
;
A
#
# COMPACT_ATOMS: atom_id res chain seq x y z
N MET A 1 8.57 -15.67 15.41
CA MET A 1 9.67 -15.52 14.41
C MET A 1 9.24 -14.64 13.25
N THR A 2 7.94 -14.39 13.11
CA THR A 2 7.35 -13.66 12.00
C THR A 2 7.19 -12.17 12.35
N HIS A 3 7.44 -11.79 13.62
CA HIS A 3 7.55 -10.43 14.13
C HIS A 3 8.53 -9.53 13.36
N TYR A 4 9.61 -10.08 12.78
CA TYR A 4 10.55 -9.32 11.93
C TYR A 4 9.92 -8.80 10.64
N LEU A 5 8.78 -9.34 10.20
CA LEU A 5 8.10 -8.86 8.99
C LEU A 5 7.61 -7.41 9.11
N ILE A 6 7.47 -6.88 10.33
CA ILE A 6 7.16 -5.46 10.55
C ILE A 6 8.19 -4.53 9.90
N PHE A 7 9.46 -4.96 9.81
CA PHE A 7 10.53 -4.16 9.21
C PHE A 7 10.35 -3.96 7.71
N LEU A 8 9.52 -4.77 7.04
CA LEU A 8 9.15 -4.54 5.64
C LEU A 8 8.37 -3.22 5.46
N ALA A 9 7.79 -2.65 6.53
CA ALA A 9 7.19 -1.32 6.50
C ALA A 9 8.22 -0.19 6.18
N LEU A 10 9.52 -0.46 6.31
CA LEU A 10 10.57 0.48 5.88
C LEU A 10 10.63 0.65 4.35
N ILE A 11 10.21 -0.36 3.57
CA ILE A 11 10.25 -0.34 2.11
C ILE A 11 9.39 0.80 1.54
N PRO A 12 8.09 0.93 1.87
CA PRO A 12 7.28 2.05 1.36
C PRO A 12 7.77 3.41 1.85
N ILE A 13 8.34 3.50 3.07
CA ILE A 13 8.93 4.74 3.58
C ILE A 13 10.15 5.14 2.74
N ALA A 14 11.06 4.21 2.49
CA ALA A 14 12.23 4.45 1.65
C ALA A 14 11.83 4.81 0.21
N SER A 15 10.86 4.09 -0.37
CA SER A 15 10.31 4.38 -1.69
C SER A 15 9.73 5.79 -1.77
N PHE A 16 8.98 6.23 -0.76
CA PHE A 16 8.44 7.59 -0.71
C PHE A 16 9.55 8.64 -0.70
N GLN A 17 10.58 8.47 0.13
CA GLN A 17 11.69 9.43 0.21
C GLN A 17 12.48 9.50 -1.10
N LEU A 18 12.82 8.34 -1.68
CA LEU A 18 13.54 8.28 -2.95
C LEU A 18 12.72 8.88 -4.10
N CYS A 19 11.42 8.59 -4.17
CA CYS A 19 10.57 9.14 -5.23
C CYS A 19 10.40 10.65 -5.10
N ARG A 20 10.38 11.21 -3.89
CA ARG A 20 10.37 12.67 -3.72
C ARG A 20 11.61 13.35 -4.32
N MET A 21 12.76 12.67 -4.27
CA MET A 21 14.02 13.20 -4.78
C MET A 21 14.14 13.02 -6.30
N PHE A 22 13.79 11.83 -6.81
CA PHE A 22 14.11 11.46 -8.20
C PHE A 22 12.92 11.43 -9.16
N ALA A 23 11.69 11.26 -8.66
CA ALA A 23 10.50 11.10 -9.49
C ALA A 23 9.22 11.64 -8.81
N PRO A 24 9.17 12.93 -8.42
CA PRO A 24 8.07 13.48 -7.62
C PRO A 24 6.70 13.39 -8.31
N GLY A 25 6.67 13.33 -9.65
CA GLY A 25 5.44 13.15 -10.43
C GLY A 25 4.86 11.73 -10.41
N ARG A 26 5.58 10.75 -9.84
CA ARG A 26 5.14 9.35 -9.69
C ARG A 26 5.22 8.88 -8.23
N LEU A 27 5.25 9.84 -7.29
CA LEU A 27 5.49 9.60 -5.88
C LEU A 27 4.47 8.62 -5.30
N TRP A 28 3.19 8.87 -5.54
CA TRP A 28 2.13 8.08 -4.94
C TRP A 28 1.97 6.73 -5.61
N LEU A 29 2.23 6.61 -6.92
CA LEU A 29 2.30 5.33 -7.64
C LEU A 29 3.32 4.39 -6.99
N TRP A 30 4.58 4.81 -6.90
CA TRP A 30 5.65 3.95 -6.36
C TRP A 30 5.46 3.63 -4.89
N THR A 31 4.98 4.60 -4.11
CA THR A 31 4.61 4.38 -2.70
C THR A 31 3.46 3.36 -2.61
N GLY A 32 2.43 3.48 -3.45
CA GLY A 32 1.32 2.53 -3.47
C GLY A 32 1.73 1.10 -3.85
N LEU A 33 2.54 0.96 -4.90
CA LEU A 33 3.06 -0.36 -5.33
C LEU A 33 3.83 -1.05 -4.21
N THR A 34 4.71 -0.32 -3.52
CA THR A 34 5.54 -0.84 -2.44
C THR A 34 4.74 -1.12 -1.17
N VAL A 35 3.76 -0.29 -0.82
CA VAL A 35 2.80 -0.58 0.26
C VAL A 35 2.09 -1.90 -0.01
N GLY A 36 1.50 -2.06 -1.19
CA GLY A 36 0.75 -3.28 -1.51
C GLY A 36 1.61 -4.55 -1.52
N ALA A 37 2.88 -4.44 -1.89
CA ALA A 37 3.80 -5.58 -1.91
C ALA A 37 4.09 -6.14 -0.51
N VAL A 38 4.03 -5.29 0.52
CA VAL A 38 4.45 -5.65 1.88
C VAL A 38 3.31 -5.64 2.89
N ILE A 39 2.13 -5.11 2.55
CA ILE A 39 1.06 -4.90 3.53
C ILE A 39 0.59 -6.19 4.20
N ALA A 40 0.49 -7.29 3.44
CA ALA A 40 0.09 -8.59 3.98
C ALA A 40 1.12 -9.16 4.97
N PRO A 41 2.41 -9.34 4.62
CA PRO A 41 3.41 -9.83 5.57
C PRO A 41 3.64 -8.86 6.75
N VAL A 42 3.57 -7.54 6.54
CA VAL A 42 3.65 -6.56 7.64
C VAL A 42 2.48 -6.74 8.61
N SER A 43 1.26 -6.92 8.10
CA SER A 43 0.08 -7.16 8.95
C SER A 43 0.23 -8.44 9.76
N GLN A 44 0.73 -9.51 9.14
CA GLN A 44 1.04 -10.77 9.83
C GLN A 44 2.09 -10.56 10.93
N GLY A 45 3.17 -9.83 10.64
CA GLY A 45 4.19 -9.50 11.63
C GLY A 45 3.64 -8.71 12.81
N LEU A 46 2.71 -7.77 12.56
CA LEU A 46 2.03 -7.00 13.59
C LEU A 46 1.13 -7.88 14.47
N VAL A 47 0.44 -8.89 13.92
CA VAL A 47 -0.40 -9.82 14.71
C VAL A 47 0.38 -10.48 15.84
N GLU A 48 1.67 -10.82 15.66
CA GLU A 48 2.48 -11.43 16.72
C GLU A 48 2.67 -10.51 17.95
N TYR A 49 2.52 -9.19 17.79
CA TYR A 49 2.63 -8.23 18.89
C TYR A 49 1.40 -8.20 19.79
N THR A 50 0.30 -8.85 19.42
CA THR A 50 -0.89 -9.03 20.31
C THR A 50 -0.54 -9.66 21.65
N MET A 51 0.56 -10.42 21.72
CA MET A 51 1.03 -11.10 22.92
C MET A 51 1.88 -10.23 23.85
N ILE A 52 2.22 -8.98 23.47
CA ILE A 52 3.07 -8.08 24.26
C ILE A 52 2.20 -7.01 24.96
N PRO A 53 2.26 -6.84 26.30
CA PRO A 53 1.37 -5.94 27.03
C PRO A 53 1.47 -4.45 26.64
N LEU A 54 0.33 -3.75 26.79
CA LEU A 54 0.06 -2.31 26.61
C LEU A 54 0.32 -1.72 25.21
N ILE A 55 1.57 -1.68 24.73
CA ILE A 55 1.92 -1.11 23.42
C ILE A 55 1.78 -2.16 22.30
N GLY A 56 2.16 -3.41 22.60
CA GLY A 56 2.00 -4.52 21.67
C GLY A 56 0.53 -4.87 21.41
N GLY A 57 -0.34 -4.77 22.42
CA GLY A 57 -1.77 -5.05 22.27
C GLY A 57 -2.47 -4.17 21.21
N MET A 58 -2.19 -2.87 21.18
CA MET A 58 -2.77 -1.97 20.16
C MET A 58 -2.19 -2.21 18.76
N LEU A 59 -0.87 -2.36 18.65
CA LEU A 59 -0.21 -2.67 17.38
C LEU A 59 -0.65 -4.03 16.84
N GLY A 60 -0.80 -5.00 17.74
CA GLY A 60 -1.33 -6.33 17.46
C GLY A 60 -2.76 -6.31 16.97
N LEU A 61 -3.63 -5.50 17.59
CA LEU A 61 -5.01 -5.33 17.14
C LEU A 61 -5.08 -4.71 15.74
N MET A 62 -4.26 -3.69 15.47
CA MET A 62 -4.14 -3.11 14.13
C MET A 62 -3.65 -4.15 13.11
N GLY A 63 -2.65 -4.95 13.50
CA GLY A 63 -2.19 -6.10 12.72
C GLY A 63 -3.32 -7.08 12.41
N ALA A 64 -4.14 -7.44 13.40
CA ALA A 64 -5.25 -8.36 13.23
C ALA A 64 -6.32 -7.83 12.27
N ILE A 65 -6.72 -6.56 12.43
CA ILE A 65 -7.69 -5.91 11.53
C ILE A 65 -7.14 -5.87 10.10
N PHE A 66 -5.89 -5.43 9.92
CA PHE A 66 -5.30 -5.38 8.59
C PHE A 66 -5.07 -6.78 8.01
N ASN A 67 -4.76 -7.78 8.83
CA ASN A 67 -4.62 -9.15 8.36
C ASN A 67 -5.97 -9.74 7.93
N MET A 68 -7.08 -9.39 8.61
CA MET A 68 -8.41 -9.78 8.15
C MET A 68 -8.76 -9.17 6.80
N ILE A 69 -8.39 -7.91 6.56
CA ILE A 69 -8.68 -7.23 5.28
C ILE A 69 -7.76 -7.74 4.18
N HIS A 70 -6.45 -7.72 4.42
CA HIS A 70 -5.45 -7.96 3.38
C HIS A 70 -5.10 -9.43 3.22
N GLY A 71 -5.23 -10.24 4.26
CA GLY A 71 -4.94 -11.67 4.24
C GLY A 71 -6.06 -12.50 3.60
N SER A 72 -7.31 -12.07 3.76
CA SER A 72 -8.48 -12.86 3.36
C SER A 72 -8.71 -12.94 1.85
N VAL A 73 -8.36 -11.91 1.08
CA VAL A 73 -8.65 -11.86 -0.36
C VAL A 73 -7.95 -12.99 -1.11
N GLY A 74 -6.66 -13.19 -0.86
CA GLY A 74 -5.86 -14.26 -1.45
C GLY A 74 -6.32 -15.64 -0.98
N TYR A 75 -6.76 -15.77 0.28
CA TYR A 75 -7.37 -17.01 0.78
C TYR A 75 -8.62 -17.38 -0.04
N PHE A 76 -9.56 -16.45 -0.18
CA PHE A 76 -10.80 -16.71 -0.91
C PHE A 76 -10.56 -16.98 -2.40
N LEU A 77 -9.60 -16.28 -3.02
CA LEU A 77 -9.23 -16.55 -4.40
C LEU A 77 -8.64 -17.95 -4.58
N LEU A 78 -7.69 -18.35 -3.72
CA LEU A 78 -7.07 -19.67 -3.78
C LEU A 78 -8.05 -20.78 -3.42
N ALA A 79 -8.96 -20.54 -2.48
CA ALA A 79 -10.04 -21.47 -2.17
C ALA A 79 -11.04 -21.62 -3.33
N ALA A 80 -11.39 -20.52 -4.02
CA ALA A 80 -12.26 -20.56 -5.20
C ALA A 80 -11.64 -21.28 -6.40
N CYS A 81 -10.30 -21.41 -6.43
CA CYS A 81 -9.58 -22.20 -7.42
C CYS A 81 -9.34 -23.66 -6.99
N ASP A 82 -9.98 -24.12 -5.91
CA ASP A 82 -9.79 -25.46 -5.30
C ASP A 82 -8.33 -25.74 -4.89
N ILE A 83 -7.51 -24.70 -4.73
CA ILE A 83 -6.11 -24.83 -4.27
C ILE A 83 -6.07 -24.97 -2.74
N PHE A 84 -6.92 -24.23 -2.03
CA PHE A 84 -7.11 -24.36 -0.59
C PHE A 84 -8.42 -25.07 -0.27
N GLN A 85 -8.35 -26.05 0.62
CA GLN A 85 -9.55 -26.65 1.20
C GLN A 85 -10.17 -25.67 2.21
N PRO A 86 -11.44 -25.26 2.02
CA PRO A 86 -12.12 -24.39 2.98
C PRO A 86 -12.17 -25.03 4.37
N GLY A 87 -11.88 -24.25 5.41
CA GLY A 87 -11.91 -24.72 6.81
C GLY A 87 -10.69 -25.52 7.26
N ALA A 88 -9.75 -25.87 6.37
CA ALA A 88 -8.49 -26.47 6.76
C ALA A 88 -7.52 -25.41 7.31
N VAL A 89 -6.70 -25.80 8.30
CA VAL A 89 -5.57 -24.98 8.76
C VAL A 89 -4.50 -24.99 7.67
N LEU A 90 -4.08 -23.80 7.23
CA LEU A 90 -3.04 -23.66 6.21
C LEU A 90 -1.67 -24.04 6.77
N ASP A 91 -0.91 -24.83 6.01
CA ASP A 91 0.50 -25.06 6.28
C ASP A 91 1.37 -23.84 5.91
N GLY A 92 2.66 -23.89 6.23
CA GLY A 92 3.59 -22.78 5.96
C GLY A 92 3.79 -22.45 4.47
N SER A 93 3.68 -23.45 3.58
CA SER A 93 3.80 -23.25 2.13
C SER A 93 2.55 -22.59 1.57
N GLN A 94 1.38 -23.01 2.04
CA GLN A 94 0.09 -22.43 1.71
C GLN A 94 0.00 -20.99 2.22
N LEU A 95 0.45 -20.72 3.45
CA LEU A 95 0.51 -19.36 3.99
C LEU A 95 1.41 -18.45 3.14
N THR A 96 2.55 -18.98 2.68
CA THR A 96 3.46 -18.26 1.79
C THR A 96 2.80 -17.95 0.45
N MET A 97 2.15 -18.92 -0.17
CA MET A 97 1.42 -18.73 -1.43
C MET A 97 0.29 -17.72 -1.29
N MET A 98 -0.50 -17.80 -0.21
CA MET A 98 -1.55 -16.84 0.12
C MET A 98 -0.98 -15.41 0.19
N ASN A 99 0.14 -15.23 0.90
CA ASN A 99 0.79 -13.93 1.03
C ASN A 99 1.36 -13.39 -0.29
N LEU A 100 1.86 -14.25 -1.18
CA LEU A 100 2.31 -13.86 -2.51
C LEU A 100 1.14 -13.36 -3.38
N VAL A 101 0.02 -14.10 -3.37
CA VAL A 101 -1.19 -13.71 -4.09
C VAL A 101 -1.74 -12.39 -3.54
N ASN A 102 -1.81 -12.24 -2.22
CA ASN A 102 -2.19 -10.99 -1.58
C ASN A 102 -1.26 -9.84 -1.98
N GLY A 103 0.06 -10.06 -1.96
CA GLY A 103 1.04 -9.08 -2.41
C GLY A 103 0.75 -8.61 -3.83
N ALA A 104 0.50 -9.52 -4.78
CA ALA A 104 0.18 -9.15 -6.15
C ALA A 104 -1.10 -8.31 -6.27
N ILE A 105 -2.18 -8.74 -5.61
CA ILE A 105 -3.48 -8.05 -5.65
C ILE A 105 -3.36 -6.64 -5.06
N TRP A 106 -2.78 -6.54 -3.86
CA TRP A 106 -2.67 -5.27 -3.15
C TRP A 106 -1.64 -4.34 -3.78
N THR A 107 -0.54 -4.84 -4.36
CA THR A 107 0.39 -4.04 -5.16
C THR A 107 -0.35 -3.35 -6.29
N ILE A 108 -1.15 -4.09 -7.06
CA ILE A 108 -1.91 -3.51 -8.17
C ILE A 108 -2.93 -2.50 -7.64
N TYR A 109 -3.70 -2.86 -6.62
CA TYR A 109 -4.74 -1.98 -6.06
C TYR A 109 -4.17 -0.66 -5.54
N TYR A 110 -3.16 -0.72 -4.67
CA TYR A 110 -2.55 0.47 -4.10
C TYR A 110 -1.73 1.25 -5.13
N GLY A 111 -1.10 0.58 -6.10
CA GLY A 111 -0.47 1.24 -7.24
C GLY A 111 -1.47 2.05 -8.07
N LEU A 112 -2.67 1.52 -8.34
CA LEU A 112 -3.74 2.23 -9.04
C LEU A 112 -4.27 3.43 -8.24
N VAL A 113 -4.44 3.27 -6.93
CA VAL A 113 -4.82 4.38 -6.04
C VAL A 113 -3.75 5.47 -6.08
N GLY A 114 -2.48 5.10 -5.95
CA GLY A 114 -1.34 6.00 -6.03
C GLY A 114 -1.27 6.76 -7.35
N TYR A 115 -1.41 6.04 -8.47
CA TYR A 115 -1.45 6.64 -9.80
C TYR A 115 -2.57 7.69 -9.93
N ARG A 116 -3.77 7.39 -9.42
CA ARG A 116 -4.89 8.34 -9.47
C ARG A 116 -4.60 9.60 -8.66
N ILE A 117 -3.87 9.49 -7.54
CA ILE A 117 -3.44 10.65 -6.75
C ILE A 117 -2.43 11.48 -7.55
N ASP A 118 -1.43 10.84 -8.15
CA ASP A 118 -0.43 11.52 -9.00
C ASP A 118 -1.08 12.28 -10.16
N VAL A 119 -2.01 11.64 -10.89
CA VAL A 119 -2.75 12.28 -11.99
C VAL A 119 -3.56 13.47 -11.52
N LYS A 120 -4.25 13.36 -10.38
CA LYS A 120 -5.03 14.48 -9.81
C LYS A 120 -4.12 15.62 -9.36
N ALA A 121 -2.97 15.31 -8.77
CA ALA A 121 -2.00 16.31 -8.34
C ALA A 121 -1.39 17.06 -9.54
N ALA A 122 -1.01 16.34 -10.60
CA ALA A 122 -0.49 16.95 -11.82
C ALA A 122 -1.50 17.91 -12.47
N ARG A 123 -2.77 17.52 -12.56
CA ARG A 123 -3.84 18.38 -13.12
C ARG A 123 -4.04 19.68 -12.34
N LYS A 124 -3.99 19.63 -11.00
CA LYS A 124 -4.11 20.83 -10.15
C LYS A 124 -2.95 21.80 -10.39
N THR A 125 -1.74 21.27 -10.53
CA THR A 125 -0.55 22.08 -10.82
C THR A 125 -0.67 22.76 -12.18
N SER A 126 -1.01 22.03 -13.24
CA SER A 126 -1.19 22.61 -14.58
C SER A 126 -2.30 23.67 -14.62
N ALA A 127 -3.46 23.41 -14.00
CA ALA A 127 -4.56 24.38 -13.94
C ALA A 127 -4.16 25.69 -13.24
N LYS A 128 -3.39 25.60 -12.14
CA LYS A 128 -2.88 26.79 -11.43
C LYS A 128 -1.95 27.63 -12.32
N TYR A 129 -1.06 27.00 -13.09
CA TYR A 129 -0.17 27.73 -14.00
C TYR A 129 -0.91 28.37 -15.17
N VAL A 130 -1.93 27.71 -15.74
CA VAL A 130 -2.77 28.29 -16.80
C VAL A 130 -3.52 29.52 -16.29
N VAL A 131 -4.13 29.45 -15.10
CA VAL A 131 -4.86 30.59 -14.51
C VAL A 131 -3.92 31.77 -14.22
N VAL A 132 -2.72 31.51 -13.68
CA VAL A 132 -1.73 32.56 -13.42
C VAL A 132 -1.20 33.17 -14.72
N GLY A 133 -0.97 32.35 -15.76
CA GLY A 133 -0.57 32.83 -17.08
C GLY A 133 -1.64 33.72 -17.73
N ALA A 134 -2.91 33.29 -17.68
CA ALA A 134 -4.03 34.06 -18.21
C ALA A 134 -4.24 35.38 -17.45
N ALA A 135 -4.10 35.37 -16.11
CA ALA A 135 -4.19 36.59 -15.31
C ALA A 135 -3.05 37.59 -15.61
N LYS A 136 -1.83 37.10 -15.87
CA LYS A 136 -0.70 37.95 -16.29
C LYS A 136 -0.90 38.56 -17.68
N LEU A 137 -1.44 37.80 -18.64
CA LEU A 137 -1.73 38.32 -19.98
C LEU A 137 -2.81 39.41 -19.93
N LYS A 138 -3.88 39.19 -19.16
CA LYS A 138 -4.97 40.15 -19.02
C LYS A 138 -4.51 41.48 -18.39
N HIS A 139 -3.61 41.44 -17.41
CA HIS A 139 -3.02 42.66 -16.83
C HIS A 139 -1.96 43.33 -17.73
N GLY A 140 -1.37 42.61 -18.69
CA GLY A 140 -0.43 43.19 -19.65
C GLY A 140 -1.10 43.91 -20.83
N GLU A 141 -2.37 43.63 -21.10
CA GLU A 141 -3.16 44.28 -22.17
C GLU A 141 -3.93 45.53 -21.69
N GLU A 142 -3.97 45.79 -20.37
CA GLU A 142 -4.64 46.97 -19.78
C GLU A 142 -3.68 48.17 -19.54
N PHE A 143 -2.44 48.10 -20.04
CA PHE A 143 -1.45 49.20 -20.03
C PHE A 143 -0.83 49.39 -21.41
#